data_AF-A0A2A4WBR2-F1
#
_entry.id   AF-A0A2A4WBR2-F1
#
_cell.length_a   1.000
_cell.length_b   1.000
_cell.length_c   1.000
_cell.angle_alpha   90.00
_cell.angle_beta   90.00
_cell.angle_gamma   90.00
#
_symmetry.space_group_name_H-M   'P 1'
#
loop_
_entity.id
_entity.type
_entity.pdbx_description
1 polymer ?
#
loop_
_entity_poly.entity_id
_entity_poly.type
_entity_poly.pdbx_seq_one_letter_code
_entity_poly.pdbx_strand_id
1 'polypeptide(L)'
;MSHSNCHGCSLCLLSCPMWQQQRDVQYSPQGLFKALQHNATHDDIAPALFSCLLCGACDILCPENIDITETIKTLRKEAFSHGIEAELNQKITSLLAQPSSELKIEENSIILPGKALRENPMRLTNIQSLLSSEADTALSLDDGDDIALALETGIEISEHRLHSFLEPLQGAKRLYVSNGHLLKSLRQWLPATELFALGHSLSLLSELTKKLNKNDLYLIEARSFHLDHKQKITHYDRLRHQQGCQMNLDLQRNAIPTAGGGLNAIKPMLESQEQLRWILSGHNIERIIVECSEDGAVMSQACDLPVLHIADLVEA
;
A
#
# COMPACT_ATOMS: atom_id res chain seq x y z
N MET A 1 -2.92 -10.86 18.75
CA MET A 1 -2.07 -10.43 19.88
C MET A 1 -2.11 -8.91 19.98
N SER A 2 -2.01 -8.32 21.16
CA SER A 2 -2.19 -6.88 21.39
C SER A 2 -0.86 -6.17 21.71
N HIS A 3 -0.88 -4.84 21.75
CA HIS A 3 0.26 -3.99 22.13
C HIS A 3 0.88 -4.35 23.50
N SER A 4 0.10 -4.93 24.42
CA SER A 4 0.57 -5.37 25.75
C SER A 4 1.67 -6.43 25.68
N ASN A 5 1.78 -7.17 24.58
CA ASN A 5 2.80 -8.21 24.39
C ASN A 5 4.13 -7.64 23.88
N CYS A 6 4.21 -6.33 23.59
CA CYS A 6 5.44 -5.73 23.07
C CYS A 6 6.53 -5.65 24.15
N HIS A 7 7.60 -6.42 23.98
CA HIS A 7 8.75 -6.37 24.87
C HIS A 7 9.69 -5.18 24.62
N GLY A 8 9.58 -4.49 23.48
CA GLY A 8 10.42 -3.34 23.13
C GLY A 8 11.80 -3.71 22.55
N CYS A 9 11.85 -4.75 21.72
CA CYS A 9 13.09 -5.27 21.12
C CYS A 9 13.72 -4.37 20.03
N SER A 10 13.01 -3.33 19.59
CA SER A 10 13.44 -2.32 18.61
C SER A 10 13.65 -2.83 17.18
N LEU A 11 13.28 -4.07 16.87
CA LEU A 11 13.40 -4.62 15.51
C LEU A 11 12.55 -3.85 14.50
N CYS A 12 11.34 -3.41 14.88
CA CYS A 12 10.49 -2.62 14.01
C CYS A 12 11.09 -1.27 13.60
N LEU A 13 12.10 -0.75 14.31
CA LEU A 13 12.76 0.51 13.95
C LEU A 13 13.60 0.39 12.69
N LEU A 14 14.11 -0.81 12.38
CA LEU A 14 15.07 -1.02 11.29
C LEU A 14 14.51 -0.59 9.93
N SER A 15 13.22 -0.81 9.71
CA SER A 15 12.54 -0.54 8.43
C SER A 15 11.43 0.52 8.55
N CYS A 16 11.26 1.17 9.70
CA CYS A 16 10.15 2.10 9.91
C CYS A 16 10.46 3.51 9.36
N PRO A 17 9.67 4.02 8.39
CA PRO A 17 9.87 5.36 7.83
C PRO A 17 9.72 6.47 8.86
N MET A 18 8.81 6.31 9.84
CA MET A 18 8.62 7.30 10.91
C MET A 18 9.90 7.51 11.70
N TRP A 19 10.53 6.42 12.15
CA TRP A 19 11.78 6.48 12.91
C TRP A 19 12.92 7.03 12.06
N GLN A 20 12.98 6.65 10.78
CA GLN A 20 14.06 7.05 9.89
C GLN A 20 14.12 8.57 9.65
N GLN A 21 12.96 9.21 9.52
CA GLN A 21 12.89 10.66 9.31
C GLN A 21 12.95 11.42 10.64
N GLN A 22 12.19 10.98 11.66
CA GLN A 22 12.06 11.74 12.90
C GLN A 22 13.22 11.53 13.88
N ARG A 23 13.86 10.34 13.86
CA ARG A 23 14.91 9.95 14.82
C ARG A 23 14.52 10.08 16.30
N ASP A 24 13.22 10.06 16.57
CA ASP A 24 12.62 10.02 17.90
C ASP A 24 11.85 8.70 18.04
N VAL A 25 12.15 7.96 19.12
CA VAL A 25 11.57 6.64 19.37
C VAL A 25 10.05 6.71 19.52
N GLN A 26 9.49 7.86 19.93
CA GLN A 26 8.04 8.09 19.98
C GLN A 26 7.39 7.89 18.61
N TYR A 27 8.10 8.26 17.54
CA TYR A 27 7.71 8.05 16.15
C TYR A 27 8.15 6.66 15.68
N SER A 28 7.70 5.63 16.39
CA SER A 28 7.86 4.25 15.98
C SER A 28 6.78 3.32 16.54
N PRO A 29 6.56 2.12 15.96
CA PRO A 29 5.63 1.16 16.53
C PRO A 29 5.97 0.75 17.96
N GLN A 30 7.26 0.59 18.27
CA GLN A 30 7.67 0.31 19.64
C GLN A 30 7.34 1.46 20.58
N GLY A 31 7.67 2.70 20.19
CA GLY A 31 7.41 3.88 21.02
C GLY A 31 5.93 4.00 21.35
N LEU A 32 5.07 3.88 20.33
CA LEU A 32 3.62 3.86 20.48
C LEU A 32 3.16 2.80 21.50
N PHE A 33 3.64 1.56 21.34
CA PHE A 33 3.18 0.46 22.20
C PHE A 33 3.72 0.56 23.63
N LYS A 34 4.95 1.06 23.81
CA LYS A 34 5.49 1.34 25.14
C LYS A 34 4.76 2.49 25.81
N ALA A 35 4.44 3.55 25.09
CA ALA A 35 3.62 4.65 25.61
C ALA A 35 2.26 4.11 26.13
N LEU A 36 1.57 3.29 25.32
CA LEU A 36 0.30 2.66 25.73
C LEU A 36 0.43 1.73 26.94
N GLN A 37 1.49 0.91 27.02
CA GLN A 37 1.78 0.09 28.21
C GLN A 37 2.01 0.91 29.47
N HIS A 38 2.39 2.18 29.32
CA HIS A 38 2.58 3.15 30.39
C HIS A 38 1.43 4.15 30.52
N ASN A 39 0.24 3.80 30.00
CA ASN A 39 -1.01 4.56 30.10
C ASN A 39 -0.99 5.93 29.41
N ALA A 40 -0.21 6.08 28.32
CA ALA A 40 -0.37 7.23 27.44
C ALA A 40 -1.79 7.27 26.85
N THR A 41 -2.35 8.47 26.76
CA THR A 41 -3.67 8.71 26.18
C THR A 41 -3.60 8.69 24.65
N HIS A 42 -4.76 8.66 23.99
CA HIS A 42 -4.82 8.78 22.54
C HIS A 42 -4.25 10.12 22.05
N ASP A 43 -4.44 11.21 22.80
CA ASP A 43 -3.88 12.53 22.49
C ASP A 43 -2.34 12.50 22.51
N ASP A 44 -1.75 11.86 23.53
CA ASP A 44 -0.29 11.78 23.68
C ASP A 44 0.39 11.10 22.48
N ILE A 45 -0.27 10.09 21.90
CA ILE A 45 0.30 9.28 20.82
C ILE A 45 -0.16 9.71 19.42
N ALA A 46 -1.15 10.61 19.30
CA ALA A 46 -1.77 10.96 18.03
C ALA A 46 -0.77 11.41 16.94
N PRO A 47 0.22 12.29 17.21
CA PRO A 47 1.17 12.72 16.17
C PRO A 47 1.94 11.54 15.55
N ALA A 48 2.46 10.64 16.38
CA ALA A 48 3.16 9.44 15.92
C ALA A 48 2.21 8.44 15.26
N LEU A 49 1.01 8.29 15.80
CA LEU A 49 -0.03 7.41 15.27
C LEU A 49 -0.41 7.77 13.84
N PHE A 50 -0.62 9.06 13.55
CA PHE A 50 -0.98 9.56 12.20
C PHE A 50 0.22 9.72 11.27
N SER A 51 1.46 9.64 11.78
CA SER A 51 2.68 9.56 10.95
C SER A 51 2.91 8.19 10.32
N CYS A 52 2.21 7.14 10.78
CA CYS A 52 2.38 5.79 10.25
C CYS A 52 1.85 5.64 8.83
N LEU A 53 2.67 5.13 7.91
CA LEU A 53 2.24 4.83 6.53
C LEU A 53 1.48 3.50 6.40
N LEU A 54 1.26 2.78 7.49
CA LEU A 54 0.67 1.42 7.51
C LEU A 54 1.31 0.48 6.47
N CYS A 55 2.64 0.56 6.31
CA CYS A 55 3.36 -0.20 5.27
C CYS A 55 3.46 -1.70 5.57
N GLY A 56 3.27 -2.13 6.82
CA GLY A 56 3.32 -3.54 7.23
C GLY A 56 4.71 -4.12 7.53
N ALA A 57 5.81 -3.39 7.28
CA ALA A 57 7.17 -3.90 7.51
C ALA A 57 7.38 -4.37 8.97
N CYS A 58 6.79 -3.64 9.92
CA CYS A 58 6.86 -3.95 11.34
C CYS A 58 6.15 -5.26 11.72
N ASP A 59 5.12 -5.68 10.98
CA ASP A 59 4.42 -6.94 11.26
C ASP A 59 5.34 -8.14 10.99
N ILE A 60 6.16 -8.04 9.95
CA ILE A 60 7.13 -9.07 9.54
C ILE A 60 8.31 -9.16 10.52
N LEU A 61 8.75 -8.01 11.04
CA LEU A 61 9.90 -7.93 11.96
C LEU A 61 9.54 -8.26 13.42
N CYS A 62 8.26 -8.31 13.76
CA CYS A 62 7.81 -8.49 15.14
C CYS A 62 7.98 -9.96 15.59
N PRO A 63 8.91 -10.28 16.51
CA PRO A 63 9.11 -11.66 16.97
C PRO A 63 7.92 -12.18 17.77
N GLU A 64 7.11 -11.27 18.32
CA GLU A 64 5.89 -11.57 19.08
C GLU A 64 4.68 -11.77 18.16
N ASN A 65 4.81 -11.68 16.84
CA ASN A 65 3.69 -11.79 15.88
C ASN A 65 2.50 -10.88 16.25
N ILE A 66 2.78 -9.68 16.75
CA ILE A 66 1.76 -8.65 16.95
C ILE A 66 1.36 -8.12 15.58
N ASP A 67 0.06 -8.04 15.31
CA ASP A 67 -0.47 -7.35 14.13
C ASP A 67 -0.45 -5.84 14.42
N ILE A 68 0.71 -5.25 14.22
CA ILE A 68 0.99 -3.86 14.55
C ILE A 68 0.13 -2.96 13.67
N THR A 69 0.02 -3.29 12.38
CA THR A 69 -0.78 -2.53 11.42
C THR A 69 -2.25 -2.48 11.83
N GLU A 70 -2.89 -3.60 12.19
CA GLU A 70 -4.29 -3.56 12.67
C GLU A 70 -4.44 -2.87 14.02
N THR A 71 -3.45 -3.01 14.91
CA THR A 71 -3.46 -2.29 16.19
C THR A 71 -3.43 -0.78 15.96
N ILE A 72 -2.58 -0.28 15.05
CA ILE A 72 -2.53 1.15 14.69
C ILE A 72 -3.85 1.61 14.07
N LYS A 73 -4.45 0.83 13.16
CA LYS A 73 -5.77 1.16 12.59
C LYS A 73 -6.86 1.26 13.67
N THR A 74 -6.83 0.37 14.65
CA THR A 74 -7.77 0.37 15.78
C THR A 74 -7.58 1.62 16.64
N LEU A 75 -6.34 1.95 16.99
CA LEU A 75 -6.00 3.16 17.76
C LEU A 75 -6.39 4.43 17.00
N ARG A 76 -6.25 4.47 15.67
CA ARG A 76 -6.69 5.60 14.86
C ARG A 76 -8.20 5.77 14.90
N LYS A 77 -8.96 4.67 14.82
CA LYS A 77 -10.43 4.68 14.98
C LYS A 77 -10.84 5.20 16.36
N GLU A 78 -10.15 4.76 17.41
CA GLU A 78 -10.38 5.26 18.77
C GLU A 78 -10.02 6.74 18.90
N ALA A 79 -8.89 7.20 18.34
CA ALA A 79 -8.54 8.61 18.35
C ALA A 79 -9.61 9.48 17.66
N PHE A 80 -10.10 9.05 16.50
CA PHE A 80 -11.20 9.72 15.79
C PHE A 80 -12.49 9.80 16.60
N SER A 81 -12.88 8.72 17.29
CA SER A 81 -14.10 8.72 18.11
C SER A 81 -14.01 9.66 19.32
N HIS A 82 -12.80 10.03 19.75
CA HIS A 82 -12.54 11.01 20.79
C HIS A 82 -12.41 12.46 20.26
N GLY A 83 -12.60 12.69 18.96
CA GLY A 83 -12.53 14.02 18.35
C GLY A 83 -11.11 14.52 18.08
N ILE A 84 -10.11 13.67 18.23
CA ILE A 84 -8.73 13.95 17.86
C ILE A 84 -8.67 14.11 16.34
N GLU A 85 -7.91 15.08 15.84
CA GLU A 85 -7.81 15.36 14.40
C GLU A 85 -9.15 15.79 13.74
N ALA A 86 -9.98 16.56 14.44
CA ALA A 86 -11.29 17.02 13.95
C ALA A 86 -11.25 17.74 12.58
N GLU A 87 -10.22 18.56 12.31
CA GLU A 87 -10.05 19.23 11.01
C GLU A 87 -9.76 18.23 9.89
N LEU A 88 -8.87 17.26 10.15
CA LEU A 88 -8.58 16.17 9.24
C LEU A 88 -9.83 15.31 9.01
N ASN A 89 -10.65 15.09 10.05
CA ASN A 89 -11.93 14.39 9.95
C ASN A 89 -12.85 15.07 8.94
N GLN A 90 -13.04 16.39 9.08
CA GLN A 90 -13.89 17.16 8.16
C GLN A 90 -13.36 17.08 6.73
N LYS A 91 -12.05 17.23 6.56
CA LYS A 91 -11.39 17.13 5.25
C LYS A 91 -11.62 15.76 4.62
N ILE A 92 -11.37 14.67 5.34
CA ILE A 92 -11.54 13.31 4.79
C ILE A 92 -13.01 13.00 4.57
N THR A 93 -13.90 13.33 5.50
CA THR A 93 -15.34 13.09 5.35
C THR A 93 -15.89 13.78 4.09
N SER A 94 -15.36 14.96 3.73
CA SER A 94 -15.72 15.62 2.47
C SER A 94 -15.20 14.93 1.20
N LEU A 95 -14.12 14.14 1.32
CA LEU A 95 -13.52 13.35 0.24
C LEU A 95 -14.14 11.96 0.10
N LEU A 96 -14.81 11.45 1.14
CA LEU A 96 -15.56 10.21 1.08
C LEU A 96 -16.83 10.43 0.23
N ALA A 97 -16.67 10.28 -1.08
CA ALA A 97 -17.80 10.27 -2.01
C ALA A 97 -18.60 8.97 -1.85
N GLN A 98 -19.91 9.03 -2.14
CA GLN A 98 -20.71 7.83 -2.38
C GLN A 98 -20.75 7.56 -3.89
N PRO A 99 -19.85 6.73 -4.44
CA PRO A 99 -20.07 6.22 -5.78
C PRO A 99 -21.31 5.32 -5.77
N SER A 100 -22.27 5.66 -6.62
CA SER A 100 -23.43 4.83 -6.92
C SER A 100 -23.07 3.95 -8.11
N SER A 101 -22.97 2.64 -7.92
CA SER A 101 -22.90 1.69 -9.04
C SER A 101 -23.92 0.58 -8.83
N GLU A 102 -24.92 0.52 -9.71
CA GLU A 102 -25.96 -0.51 -9.74
C GLU A 102 -25.60 -1.70 -10.65
N LEU A 103 -24.36 -1.75 -11.17
CA LEU A 103 -23.96 -2.79 -12.12
C LEU A 103 -23.33 -3.98 -11.41
N LYS A 104 -24.05 -5.10 -11.40
CA LYS A 104 -23.47 -6.41 -11.10
C LYS A 104 -22.55 -6.82 -12.24
N ILE A 105 -21.34 -7.21 -11.86
CA ILE A 105 -20.33 -7.70 -12.80
C ILE A 105 -20.42 -9.24 -12.77
N GLU A 106 -20.87 -9.85 -13.87
CA GLU A 106 -20.93 -11.33 -14.01
C GLU A 106 -19.59 -11.94 -14.47
N GLU A 107 -18.51 -11.17 -14.38
CA GLU A 107 -17.20 -11.51 -14.93
C GLU A 107 -16.38 -12.37 -13.96
N ASN A 108 -15.54 -13.25 -14.50
CA ASN A 108 -14.72 -14.14 -13.67
C ASN A 108 -13.62 -13.39 -12.90
N SER A 109 -13.06 -12.34 -13.50
CA SER A 109 -11.99 -11.55 -12.92
C SER A 109 -12.34 -10.06 -12.92
N ILE A 110 -12.02 -9.35 -11.83
CA ILE A 110 -12.25 -7.91 -11.71
C ILE A 110 -10.94 -7.22 -11.35
N ILE A 111 -10.72 -6.02 -11.86
CA ILE A 111 -9.61 -5.14 -11.48
C ILE A 111 -10.19 -3.93 -10.72
N LEU A 112 -9.62 -3.65 -9.55
CA LEU A 112 -9.75 -2.38 -8.82
C LEU A 112 -8.50 -1.53 -9.13
N PRO A 113 -8.52 -0.73 -10.22
CA PRO A 113 -7.35 0.04 -10.62
C PRO A 113 -6.98 1.17 -9.68
N GLY A 114 -7.93 1.73 -8.93
CA GLY A 114 -7.70 2.95 -8.14
C GLY A 114 -7.60 4.21 -9.02
N LYS A 115 -7.79 5.36 -8.39
CA LYS A 115 -7.84 6.67 -9.06
C LYS A 115 -6.62 6.96 -9.94
N ALA A 116 -5.39 6.73 -9.46
CA ALA A 116 -4.18 7.10 -10.19
C ALA A 116 -4.03 6.31 -11.52
N LEU A 117 -4.45 5.05 -11.55
CA LEU A 117 -4.48 4.28 -12.80
C LEU A 117 -5.61 4.73 -13.74
N ARG A 118 -6.79 5.13 -13.21
CA ARG A 118 -7.89 5.66 -14.03
C ARG A 118 -7.53 6.92 -14.81
N GLU A 119 -6.63 7.73 -14.28
CA GLU A 119 -6.12 8.92 -14.95
C GLU A 119 -5.24 8.59 -16.18
N ASN A 120 -4.89 7.31 -16.39
CA ASN A 120 -4.17 6.82 -17.57
C ASN A 120 -4.92 5.66 -18.28
N PRO A 121 -5.89 5.98 -19.17
CA PRO A 121 -6.71 4.98 -19.85
C PRO A 121 -5.92 3.98 -20.70
N MET A 122 -4.84 4.42 -21.35
CA MET A 122 -3.99 3.56 -22.19
C MET A 122 -3.31 2.48 -21.34
N ARG A 123 -2.74 2.86 -20.19
CA ARG A 123 -2.17 1.91 -19.23
C ARG A 123 -3.21 0.92 -18.72
N LEU A 124 -4.44 1.37 -18.47
CA LEU A 124 -5.52 0.47 -18.06
C LEU A 124 -5.88 -0.56 -19.12
N THR A 125 -5.98 -0.13 -20.38
CA THR A 125 -6.18 -1.05 -21.51
C THR A 125 -5.04 -2.07 -21.60
N ASN A 126 -3.79 -1.63 -21.43
CA ASN A 126 -2.64 -2.54 -21.42
C ASN A 126 -2.72 -3.54 -20.27
N ILE A 127 -3.03 -3.09 -19.04
CA ILE A 127 -3.20 -3.97 -17.87
C ILE A 127 -4.31 -4.99 -18.11
N GLN A 128 -5.48 -4.56 -18.61
CA GLN A 128 -6.57 -5.47 -18.93
C GLN A 128 -6.14 -6.51 -19.95
N SER A 129 -5.45 -6.10 -21.03
CA SER A 129 -4.97 -7.01 -22.06
C SER A 129 -3.96 -8.02 -21.52
N LEU A 130 -3.06 -7.59 -20.63
CA LEU A 130 -2.03 -8.44 -20.01
C LEU A 130 -2.60 -9.48 -19.05
N LEU A 131 -3.66 -9.13 -18.33
CA LEU A 131 -4.30 -10.02 -17.35
C LEU A 131 -5.42 -10.88 -17.94
N SER A 132 -5.93 -10.52 -19.12
CA SER A 132 -6.94 -11.28 -19.86
C SER A 132 -6.28 -12.44 -20.62
N SER A 133 -5.74 -13.43 -19.91
CA SER A 133 -5.20 -14.63 -20.57
C SER A 133 -6.30 -15.46 -21.24
N GLU A 134 -7.55 -15.30 -20.80
CA GLU A 134 -8.77 -15.87 -21.36
C GLU A 134 -9.88 -14.84 -21.05
N ALA A 135 -10.76 -14.52 -21.99
CA ALA A 135 -11.76 -13.44 -21.88
C ALA A 135 -12.48 -13.41 -20.50
N ASP A 136 -12.86 -12.20 -20.06
CA ASP A 136 -13.66 -11.87 -18.85
C ASP A 136 -12.89 -11.24 -17.68
N THR A 137 -12.03 -10.24 -17.96
CA THR A 137 -11.48 -9.33 -16.93
C THR A 137 -12.10 -7.94 -17.01
N ALA A 138 -12.99 -7.63 -16.07
CA ALA A 138 -13.68 -6.35 -15.95
C ALA A 138 -12.85 -5.31 -15.20
N LEU A 139 -13.05 -4.02 -15.52
CA LEU A 139 -12.72 -2.95 -14.59
C LEU A 139 -13.92 -2.71 -13.67
N SER A 140 -13.68 -2.63 -12.37
CA SER A 140 -14.69 -2.08 -11.47
C SER A 140 -14.98 -0.61 -11.85
N LEU A 141 -16.16 -0.10 -11.50
CA LEU A 141 -16.47 1.33 -11.53
C LEU A 141 -16.11 2.02 -10.21
N ASP A 142 -16.04 1.25 -9.14
CA ASP A 142 -15.73 1.70 -7.79
C ASP A 142 -14.49 0.98 -7.28
N ASP A 143 -13.43 1.73 -7.02
CA ASP A 143 -12.15 1.21 -6.53
C ASP A 143 -12.09 1.08 -5.02
N GLY A 144 -13.05 1.67 -4.31
CA GLY A 144 -13.01 1.77 -2.85
C GLY A 144 -11.88 2.66 -2.32
N ASP A 145 -11.42 3.66 -3.08
CA ASP A 145 -10.36 4.59 -2.62
C ASP A 145 -10.78 5.35 -1.34
N ASP A 146 -12.06 5.71 -1.23
CA ASP A 146 -12.65 6.31 -0.05
C ASP A 146 -12.65 5.32 1.14
N ILE A 147 -12.99 4.05 0.89
CA ILE A 147 -12.93 2.96 1.88
C ILE A 147 -11.48 2.75 2.32
N ALA A 148 -10.52 2.73 1.39
CA ALA A 148 -9.10 2.58 1.69
C ALA A 148 -8.60 3.71 2.59
N LEU A 149 -8.99 4.95 2.26
CA LEU A 149 -8.66 6.12 3.05
C LEU A 149 -9.31 6.06 4.44
N ALA A 150 -10.58 5.66 4.54
CA ALA A 150 -11.27 5.50 5.82
C ALA A 150 -10.64 4.40 6.69
N LEU A 151 -10.20 3.28 6.09
CA LEU A 151 -9.46 2.23 6.79
C LEU A 151 -8.10 2.70 7.30
N GLU A 152 -7.39 3.50 6.49
CA GLU A 152 -6.10 4.06 6.86
C GLU A 152 -6.25 5.09 7.97
N THR A 153 -7.27 5.94 7.90
CA THR A 153 -7.49 7.01 8.86
C THR A 153 -8.20 6.50 10.11
N GLY A 154 -8.97 5.42 10.05
CA GLY A 154 -9.81 4.96 11.15
C GLY A 154 -11.19 5.61 11.18
N ILE A 155 -11.58 6.34 10.13
CA ILE A 155 -12.94 6.87 10.00
C ILE A 155 -13.92 5.72 9.80
N GLU A 156 -15.10 5.86 10.40
CA GLU A 156 -16.17 4.87 10.26
C GLU A 156 -16.71 4.84 8.82
N ILE A 157 -16.80 3.63 8.27
CA ILE A 157 -17.39 3.37 6.97
C ILE A 157 -18.83 2.96 7.21
N SER A 158 -19.77 3.67 6.60
CA SER A 158 -21.18 3.31 6.76
C SER A 158 -21.45 1.92 6.18
N GLU A 159 -22.32 1.14 6.83
CA GLU A 159 -22.70 -0.19 6.36
C GLU A 159 -23.24 -0.16 4.93
N HIS A 160 -24.02 0.87 4.61
CA HIS A 160 -24.53 1.11 3.25
C HIS A 160 -23.39 1.26 2.24
N ARG A 161 -22.40 2.12 2.52
CA ARG A 161 -21.26 2.34 1.60
C ARG A 161 -20.46 1.07 1.39
N LEU A 162 -20.17 0.35 2.48
CA LEU A 162 -19.46 -0.93 2.43
C LEU A 162 -20.25 -1.97 1.63
N HIS A 163 -21.57 -2.05 1.84
CA HIS A 163 -22.43 -2.95 1.07
C HIS A 163 -22.43 -2.62 -0.43
N SER A 164 -22.63 -1.34 -0.80
CA SER A 164 -22.60 -0.90 -2.20
C SER A 164 -21.26 -1.15 -2.89
N PHE A 165 -20.15 -1.08 -2.15
CA PHE A 165 -18.83 -1.43 -2.68
C PHE A 165 -18.66 -2.93 -2.88
N LEU A 166 -19.09 -3.73 -1.90
CA LEU A 166 -18.85 -5.17 -1.90
C LEU A 166 -19.83 -5.94 -2.79
N GLU A 167 -21.09 -5.52 -2.90
CA GLU A 167 -22.13 -6.25 -3.66
C GLU A 167 -21.70 -6.54 -5.10
N PRO A 168 -21.18 -5.59 -5.90
CA PRO A 168 -20.73 -5.86 -7.27
C PRO A 168 -19.53 -6.81 -7.37
N LEU A 169 -18.77 -6.95 -6.29
CA LEU A 169 -17.60 -7.84 -6.23
C LEU A 169 -17.98 -9.25 -5.79
N GLN A 170 -19.19 -9.45 -5.25
CA GLN A 170 -19.68 -10.78 -4.86
C GLN A 170 -19.87 -11.65 -6.11
N GLY A 171 -19.16 -12.78 -6.15
CA GLY A 171 -19.21 -13.72 -7.26
C GLY A 171 -17.97 -13.67 -8.17
N ALA A 172 -17.15 -12.62 -8.06
CA ALA A 172 -15.85 -12.59 -8.71
C ALA A 172 -14.97 -13.75 -8.20
N LYS A 173 -14.41 -14.54 -9.13
CA LYS A 173 -13.45 -15.60 -8.77
C LYS A 173 -12.10 -15.00 -8.42
N ARG A 174 -11.68 -13.96 -9.16
CA ARG A 174 -10.39 -13.27 -8.98
C ARG A 174 -10.59 -11.77 -8.89
N LEU A 175 -9.85 -11.13 -7.99
CA LEU A 175 -9.80 -9.68 -7.85
C LEU A 175 -8.35 -9.21 -7.84
N TYR A 176 -8.02 -8.31 -8.77
CA TYR A 176 -6.71 -7.64 -8.84
C TYR A 176 -6.84 -6.24 -8.25
N VAL A 177 -6.07 -5.95 -7.20
CA VAL A 177 -6.21 -4.72 -6.42
C VAL A 177 -4.92 -3.91 -6.53
N SER A 178 -5.00 -2.66 -7.00
CA SER A 178 -3.84 -1.76 -7.02
C SER A 178 -3.51 -1.21 -5.63
N ASN A 179 -4.55 -0.91 -4.83
CA ASN A 179 -4.39 -0.31 -3.52
C ASN A 179 -4.10 -1.38 -2.44
N GLY A 180 -2.86 -1.41 -1.98
CA GLY A 180 -2.40 -2.36 -0.96
C GLY A 180 -3.13 -2.28 0.38
N HIS A 181 -3.72 -1.13 0.76
CA HIS A 181 -4.49 -1.01 2.01
C HIS A 181 -5.80 -1.80 1.98
N LEU A 182 -6.46 -1.88 0.82
CA LEU A 182 -7.71 -2.61 0.67
C LEU A 182 -7.52 -4.12 0.70
N LEU A 183 -6.36 -4.61 0.22
CA LEU A 183 -6.13 -6.03 -0.01
C LEU A 183 -6.36 -6.89 1.23
N LYS A 184 -5.90 -6.43 2.41
CA LYS A 184 -6.08 -7.16 3.68
C LYS A 184 -7.55 -7.21 4.10
N SER A 185 -8.26 -6.09 4.03
CA SER A 185 -9.68 -6.01 4.39
C SER A 185 -10.56 -6.79 3.41
N LEU A 186 -10.28 -6.71 2.11
CA LEU A 186 -10.98 -7.49 1.09
C LEU A 186 -10.85 -9.01 1.31
N ARG A 187 -9.71 -9.51 1.80
CA ARG A 187 -9.57 -10.94 2.15
C ARG A 187 -10.50 -11.38 3.27
N GLN A 188 -10.80 -10.47 4.19
CA GLN A 188 -11.74 -10.74 5.28
C GLN A 188 -13.19 -10.64 4.81
N TRP A 189 -13.49 -9.65 3.94
CA TRP A 189 -14.83 -9.38 3.46
C TRP A 189 -15.30 -10.32 2.33
N LEU A 190 -14.36 -10.81 1.52
CA LEU A 190 -14.59 -11.68 0.36
C LEU A 190 -13.73 -12.95 0.45
N PRO A 191 -13.92 -13.81 1.47
CA PRO A 191 -13.05 -14.97 1.72
C PRO A 191 -13.12 -16.05 0.63
N ALA A 192 -14.14 -16.01 -0.24
CA ALA A 192 -14.30 -16.94 -1.35
C ALA A 192 -13.62 -16.46 -2.65
N THR A 193 -13.10 -15.23 -2.70
CA THR A 193 -12.49 -14.62 -3.88
C THR A 193 -10.97 -14.69 -3.80
N GLU A 194 -10.31 -15.11 -4.89
CA GLU A 194 -8.86 -15.06 -4.99
C GLU A 194 -8.40 -13.60 -5.15
N LEU A 195 -7.58 -13.11 -4.22
CA LEU A 195 -7.18 -11.71 -4.15
C LEU A 195 -5.70 -11.54 -4.45
N PHE A 196 -5.41 -10.74 -5.48
CA PHE A 196 -4.06 -10.49 -5.96
C PHE A 196 -3.71 -9.01 -5.92
N ALA A 197 -2.47 -8.70 -5.52
CA ALA A 197 -1.92 -7.36 -5.69
C ALA A 197 -1.59 -7.14 -7.17
N LEU A 198 -2.13 -6.09 -7.77
CA LEU A 198 -2.03 -5.85 -9.22
C LEU A 198 -0.57 -5.78 -9.69
N GLY A 199 0.27 -5.00 -9.01
CA GLY A 199 1.69 -4.87 -9.33
C GLY A 199 2.43 -6.21 -9.29
N HIS A 200 2.18 -7.02 -8.25
CA HIS A 200 2.76 -8.35 -8.14
C HIS A 200 2.27 -9.28 -9.27
N SER A 201 0.98 -9.27 -9.62
CA SER A 201 0.44 -10.05 -10.73
C SER A 201 1.12 -9.71 -12.05
N LEU A 202 1.33 -8.43 -12.33
CA LEU A 202 2.05 -7.99 -13.53
C LEU A 202 3.53 -8.43 -13.48
N SER A 203 4.15 -8.41 -12.31
CA SER A 203 5.54 -8.86 -12.12
C SER A 203 5.75 -10.36 -12.35
N LEU A 204 4.67 -11.15 -12.43
CA LEU A 204 4.75 -12.59 -12.76
C LEU A 204 4.76 -12.83 -14.28
N LEU A 205 4.46 -11.82 -15.09
CA LEU A 205 4.39 -11.93 -16.54
C LEU A 205 5.80 -11.88 -17.14
N SER A 206 6.20 -12.98 -17.78
CA SER A 206 7.55 -13.11 -18.35
C SER A 206 7.83 -12.11 -19.47
N GLU A 207 6.79 -11.69 -20.20
CA GLU A 207 6.90 -10.71 -21.28
C GLU A 207 7.25 -9.31 -20.79
N LEU A 208 6.79 -8.94 -19.58
CA LEU A 208 7.15 -7.68 -18.93
C LEU A 208 8.53 -7.79 -18.27
N THR A 209 8.75 -8.86 -17.49
CA THR A 209 9.98 -8.98 -16.69
C THR A 209 11.25 -9.17 -17.51
N LYS A 210 11.17 -9.73 -18.73
CA LYS A 210 12.31 -9.82 -19.67
C LYS A 210 12.73 -8.46 -20.23
N LYS A 211 11.92 -7.41 -20.05
CA LYS A 211 12.22 -6.04 -20.47
C LYS A 211 12.91 -5.24 -19.37
N LEU A 212 13.13 -5.83 -18.20
CA LEU A 212 13.90 -5.23 -17.13
C LEU A 212 15.39 -5.35 -17.39
N ASN A 213 16.13 -4.31 -17.01
CA ASN A 213 17.55 -4.19 -17.23
C ASN A 213 18.28 -4.06 -15.88
N LYS A 214 19.59 -4.36 -15.88
CA LYS A 214 20.43 -4.25 -14.67
C LYS A 214 20.51 -2.85 -14.05
N ASN A 215 20.24 -1.82 -14.85
CA ASN A 215 20.25 -0.41 -14.45
C ASN A 215 18.84 0.11 -14.12
N ASP A 216 17.83 -0.76 -14.07
CA ASP A 216 16.49 -0.37 -13.63
C ASP A 216 16.41 -0.38 -12.10
N LEU A 217 15.72 0.60 -11.52
CA LEU A 217 15.19 0.51 -10.17
C LEU A 217 13.75 0.02 -10.22
N TYR A 218 13.51 -1.20 -9.77
CA TYR A 218 12.18 -1.78 -9.67
C TYR A 218 11.57 -1.49 -8.29
N LEU A 219 10.53 -0.66 -8.28
CA LEU A 219 9.86 -0.16 -7.09
C LEU A 219 8.64 -1.04 -6.76
N ILE A 220 8.82 -1.88 -5.75
CA ILE A 220 7.82 -2.81 -5.23
C ILE A 220 6.81 -2.03 -4.37
N GLU A 221 5.52 -2.29 -4.55
CA GLU A 221 4.48 -1.70 -3.71
C GLU A 221 4.53 -2.31 -2.30
N ALA A 222 4.96 -1.51 -1.32
CA ALA A 222 5.38 -2.01 -0.02
C ALA A 222 4.26 -2.65 0.81
N ARG A 223 3.03 -2.13 0.75
CA ARG A 223 1.91 -2.60 1.60
C ARG A 223 1.51 -4.01 1.22
N SER A 224 1.33 -4.25 -0.07
CA SER A 224 1.03 -5.56 -0.60
C SER A 224 2.22 -6.50 -0.45
N PHE A 225 3.46 -6.01 -0.61
CA PHE A 225 4.66 -6.82 -0.41
C PHE A 225 4.72 -7.40 0.99
N HIS A 226 4.55 -6.56 2.03
CA HIS A 226 4.60 -7.04 3.41
C HIS A 226 3.41 -7.91 3.79
N LEU A 227 2.22 -7.70 3.20
CA LEU A 227 1.07 -8.56 3.47
C LEU A 227 1.34 -10.04 3.12
N ASP A 228 2.06 -10.30 2.02
CA ASP A 228 2.41 -11.65 1.54
C ASP A 228 3.92 -11.91 1.51
N HIS A 229 4.63 -11.34 2.49
CA HIS A 229 6.10 -11.24 2.48
C HIS A 229 6.80 -12.56 2.14
N LYS A 230 6.40 -13.67 2.79
CA LYS A 230 7.02 -14.98 2.61
C LYS A 230 7.01 -15.47 1.15
N GLN A 231 5.90 -15.27 0.45
CA GLN A 231 5.76 -15.65 -0.95
C GLN A 231 6.50 -14.65 -1.85
N LYS A 232 6.26 -13.36 -1.62
CA LYS A 232 6.75 -12.29 -2.48
C LYS A 232 8.27 -12.14 -2.43
N ILE A 233 8.91 -12.28 -1.27
CA ILE A 233 10.37 -12.17 -1.19
C ILE A 233 11.08 -13.21 -2.07
N THR A 234 10.55 -14.43 -2.14
CA THR A 234 11.11 -15.49 -3.00
C THR A 234 11.00 -15.12 -4.48
N HIS A 235 9.87 -14.51 -4.88
CA HIS A 235 9.65 -14.03 -6.24
C HIS A 235 10.62 -12.90 -6.60
N TYR A 236 10.67 -11.83 -5.79
CA TYR A 236 11.50 -10.67 -6.09
C TYR A 236 13.00 -10.99 -6.01
N ASP A 237 13.44 -11.88 -5.12
CA ASP A 237 14.83 -12.34 -5.12
C ASP A 237 15.20 -13.06 -6.40
N ARG A 238 14.29 -13.91 -6.93
CA ARG A 238 14.49 -14.58 -8.21
C ARG A 238 14.52 -13.57 -9.36
N LEU A 239 13.57 -12.65 -9.39
CA LEU A 239 13.48 -11.60 -10.42
C LEU A 239 14.76 -10.75 -10.44
N ARG A 240 15.21 -10.30 -9.27
CA ARG A 240 16.45 -9.55 -9.10
C ARG A 240 17.67 -10.33 -9.59
N HIS A 241 17.77 -11.61 -9.24
CA HIS A 241 18.88 -12.45 -9.68
C HIS A 241 18.88 -12.68 -11.19
N GLN A 242 17.70 -12.83 -11.80
CA GLN A 242 17.56 -13.08 -13.24
C GLN A 242 17.83 -11.85 -14.09
N GLN A 243 17.30 -10.68 -13.71
CA GLN A 243 17.39 -9.46 -14.52
C GLN A 243 18.52 -8.52 -14.09
N GLY A 244 19.05 -8.71 -12.88
CA GLY A 244 20.09 -7.86 -12.31
C GLY A 244 19.61 -6.46 -11.92
N CYS A 245 18.31 -6.18 -11.98
CA CYS A 245 17.75 -4.89 -11.59
C CYS A 245 17.95 -4.61 -10.10
N GLN A 246 17.87 -3.33 -9.73
CA GLN A 246 17.88 -2.89 -8.34
C GLN A 246 16.43 -2.80 -7.82
N MET A 247 16.23 -2.81 -6.50
CA MET A 247 14.90 -2.76 -5.90
C MET A 247 14.91 -1.89 -4.65
N ASN A 248 13.75 -1.35 -4.27
CA ASN A 248 13.55 -0.59 -3.03
C ASN A 248 13.55 -1.47 -1.77
N LEU A 249 14.42 -2.48 -1.68
CA LEU A 249 14.52 -3.35 -0.51
C LEU A 249 15.62 -2.84 0.43
N ASP A 250 15.32 -2.80 1.73
CA ASP A 250 16.32 -2.50 2.75
C ASP A 250 17.23 -3.71 3.07
N LEU A 251 18.12 -3.55 4.05
CA LEU A 251 19.03 -4.62 4.48
C LEU A 251 18.32 -5.85 5.08
N GLN A 252 17.09 -5.68 5.55
CA GLN A 252 16.22 -6.77 6.05
C GLN A 252 15.33 -7.35 4.94
N ARG A 253 15.50 -6.90 3.70
CA ARG A 253 14.70 -7.27 2.53
C ARG A 253 13.24 -6.84 2.65
N ASN A 254 12.96 -5.77 3.40
CA ASN A 254 11.65 -5.13 3.43
C ASN A 254 11.55 -4.05 2.36
N ALA A 255 10.39 -3.92 1.73
CA ALA A 255 10.16 -2.89 0.73
C ALA A 255 10.00 -1.52 1.40
N ILE A 256 10.80 -0.57 0.98
CA ILE A 256 10.79 0.80 1.48
C ILE A 256 9.63 1.54 0.78
N PRO A 257 8.61 2.02 1.51
CA PRO A 257 7.51 2.78 0.91
C PRO A 257 7.96 4.17 0.47
N THR A 258 7.30 4.77 -0.52
CA THR A 258 7.61 6.12 -1.03
C THR A 258 6.98 7.26 -0.21
N ALA A 259 6.02 6.94 0.66
CA ALA A 259 5.11 7.89 1.31
C ALA A 259 4.22 8.68 0.32
N GLY A 260 3.99 8.15 -0.89
CA GLY A 260 3.35 8.87 -1.99
C GLY A 260 1.82 8.79 -2.14
N GLY A 261 1.11 8.24 -1.16
CA GLY A 261 -0.35 8.07 -1.25
C GLY A 261 -1.05 8.09 0.10
N GLY A 262 -2.34 7.77 0.07
CA GLY A 262 -3.13 7.59 1.29
C GLY A 262 -3.27 8.85 2.13
N LEU A 263 -3.24 8.69 3.45
CA LEU A 263 -3.32 9.78 4.42
C LEU A 263 -2.17 10.77 4.24
N ASN A 264 -0.95 10.30 3.94
CA ASN A 264 0.21 11.18 3.78
C ASN A 264 0.05 12.15 2.60
N ALA A 265 -0.71 11.78 1.56
CA ALA A 265 -1.02 12.70 0.45
C ALA A 265 -2.01 13.81 0.86
N ILE A 266 -2.83 13.60 1.89
CA ILE A 266 -3.84 14.55 2.37
C ILE A 266 -3.25 15.44 3.48
N LYS A 267 -2.50 14.83 4.38
CA LYS A 267 -1.80 15.47 5.50
C LYS A 267 -0.39 14.88 5.54
N PRO A 268 0.59 15.51 4.86
CA PRO A 268 1.97 15.07 4.91
C PRO A 268 2.47 15.10 6.36
N MET A 269 2.79 13.92 6.89
CA MET A 269 3.43 13.75 8.20
C MET A 269 4.87 13.25 8.03
N LEU A 270 5.17 12.67 6.86
CA LEU A 270 6.50 12.29 6.42
C LEU A 270 6.81 12.96 5.08
N GLU A 271 8.05 13.40 4.96
CA GLU A 271 8.58 14.05 3.77
C GLU A 271 8.89 12.98 2.72
N SER A 272 8.05 12.85 1.69
CA SER A 272 8.28 11.89 0.61
C SER A 272 9.65 12.11 -0.04
N GLN A 273 10.09 13.36 -0.20
CA GLN A 273 11.40 13.66 -0.79
C GLN A 273 12.58 13.07 0.01
N GLU A 274 12.51 13.07 1.35
CA GLU A 274 13.54 12.43 2.18
C GLU A 274 13.51 10.91 1.99
N GLN A 275 12.31 10.33 1.94
CA GLN A 275 12.13 8.90 1.71
C GLN A 275 12.70 8.44 0.37
N LEU A 276 12.46 9.22 -0.68
CA LEU A 276 12.94 8.93 -2.03
C LEU A 276 14.46 9.07 -2.12
N ARG A 277 15.07 10.08 -1.47
CA ARG A 277 16.53 10.17 -1.38
C ARG A 277 17.12 8.90 -0.78
N TRP A 278 16.48 8.31 0.22
CA TRP A 278 16.95 7.05 0.78
C TRP A 278 16.80 5.88 -0.20
N ILE A 279 15.65 5.76 -0.88
CA ILE A 279 15.42 4.74 -1.91
C ILE A 279 16.42 4.86 -3.08
N LEU A 280 16.82 6.06 -3.46
CA LEU A 280 17.71 6.32 -4.60
C LEU A 280 19.19 6.30 -4.22
N SER A 281 19.53 6.46 -2.94
CA SER A 281 20.90 6.61 -2.46
C SER A 281 21.75 5.38 -2.76
N GLY A 282 22.86 5.58 -3.45
CA GLY A 282 23.84 4.52 -3.75
C GLY A 282 23.47 3.64 -4.95
N HIS A 283 22.39 3.96 -5.65
CA HIS A 283 21.96 3.26 -6.86
C HIS A 283 22.48 3.97 -8.11
N ASN A 284 23.01 3.19 -9.07
CA ASN A 284 23.30 3.67 -10.42
C ASN A 284 22.16 3.21 -11.33
N ILE A 285 21.23 4.12 -11.65
CA ILE A 285 19.95 3.80 -12.28
C ILE A 285 19.71 4.67 -13.52
N GLU A 286 19.14 4.08 -14.55
CA GLU A 286 18.80 4.76 -15.82
C GLU A 286 17.32 5.06 -15.94
N ARG A 287 16.47 4.29 -15.26
CA ARG A 287 15.01 4.49 -15.17
C ARG A 287 14.43 3.76 -13.97
N ILE A 288 13.21 4.13 -13.60
CA ILE A 288 12.47 3.57 -12.48
C ILE A 288 11.23 2.85 -13.02
N ILE A 289 11.05 1.60 -12.61
CA ILE A 289 9.88 0.78 -12.95
C ILE A 289 9.02 0.64 -11.71
N VAL A 290 7.75 1.06 -11.76
CA VAL A 290 6.86 1.04 -10.60
C VAL A 290 5.72 0.05 -10.76
N GLU A 291 5.32 -0.55 -9.63
CA GLU A 291 4.15 -1.43 -9.53
C GLU A 291 2.83 -0.68 -9.27
N CYS A 292 2.93 0.54 -8.75
CA CYS A 292 1.83 1.36 -8.26
C CYS A 292 1.95 2.77 -8.86
N SER A 293 0.84 3.32 -9.36
CA SER A 293 0.87 4.60 -10.09
C SER A 293 1.09 5.80 -9.15
N GLU A 294 0.66 5.69 -7.90
CA GLU A 294 0.89 6.67 -6.84
C GLU A 294 2.40 6.80 -6.55
N ASP A 295 3.10 5.67 -6.43
CA ASP A 295 4.56 5.64 -6.27
C ASP A 295 5.26 6.26 -7.50
N GLY A 296 4.74 5.99 -8.71
CA GLY A 296 5.23 6.58 -9.95
C GLY A 296 5.07 8.09 -10.04
N ALA A 297 3.93 8.62 -9.57
CA ALA A 297 3.69 10.06 -9.54
C ALA A 297 4.68 10.78 -8.62
N VAL A 298 4.94 10.19 -7.45
CA VAL A 298 5.89 10.74 -6.47
C VAL A 298 7.34 10.63 -6.94
N MET A 299 7.73 9.52 -7.56
CA MET A 299 9.07 9.37 -8.18
C MET A 299 9.30 10.39 -9.31
N SER A 300 8.30 10.60 -10.17
CA SER A 300 8.38 11.54 -11.29
C SER A 300 8.58 12.99 -10.84
N GLN A 301 8.12 13.34 -9.64
CA GLN A 301 8.29 14.67 -9.06
C GLN A 301 9.65 14.86 -8.38
N ALA A 302 10.34 13.76 -8.05
CA ALA A 302 11.54 13.79 -7.21
C ALA A 302 12.85 13.66 -7.98
N CYS A 303 12.81 13.19 -9.24
CA CYS A 303 14.00 13.06 -10.07
C CYS A 303 13.66 13.16 -11.56
N ASP A 304 14.65 13.49 -12.37
CA ASP A 304 14.52 13.62 -13.84
C ASP A 304 14.66 12.28 -14.57
N LEU A 305 14.66 11.16 -13.84
CA LEU A 305 14.76 9.83 -14.43
C LEU A 305 13.42 9.42 -15.06
N PRO A 306 13.43 8.68 -16.18
CA PRO A 306 12.21 8.09 -16.71
C PRO A 306 11.55 7.19 -15.67
N VAL A 307 10.27 7.44 -15.38
CA VAL A 307 9.45 6.61 -14.49
C VAL A 307 8.38 5.93 -15.33
N LEU A 308 8.42 4.60 -15.36
CA LEU A 308 7.49 3.77 -16.14
C LEU A 308 6.70 2.88 -15.18
N HIS A 309 5.42 2.70 -15.45
CA HIS A 309 4.69 1.63 -14.79
C HIS A 309 5.06 0.30 -15.45
N ILE A 310 5.07 -0.81 -14.70
CA ILE A 310 5.46 -2.13 -15.25
C ILE A 310 4.61 -2.52 -16.47
N ALA A 311 3.33 -2.17 -16.49
CA ALA A 311 2.44 -2.42 -17.63
C ALA A 311 2.80 -1.64 -18.91
N ASP A 312 3.61 -0.58 -18.79
CA ASP A 312 4.04 0.22 -19.94
C ASP A 312 5.26 -0.43 -20.65
N LEU A 313 5.86 -1.49 -20.06
CA LEU A 313 7.01 -2.20 -20.65
C LEU A 313 6.67 -3.03 -21.89
N VAL A 314 5.39 -3.22 -22.21
CA VAL A 314 4.95 -3.90 -23.44
C VAL A 314 5.38 -3.10 -24.67
N GLU A 315 5.44 -1.77 -24.54
CA GLU A 315 5.74 -0.82 -25.62
C GLU A 315 7.20 -0.37 -25.65
N ALA A 316 7.99 -0.71 -24.62
CA ALA A 316 9.39 -0.30 -24.43
C ALA A 316 10.40 -1.30 -25.02
#